data_AF-A0A7Y2WVG7-F1
#
_entry.id   AF-A0A7Y2WVG7-F1
#
_cell.length_a   1.000
_cell.length_b   1.000
_cell.length_c   1.000
_cell.angle_alpha   90.00
_cell.angle_beta   90.00
_cell.angle_gamma   90.00
#
_symmetry.space_group_name_H-M   'P 1'
#
loop_
_entity.id
_entity.type
_entity.pdbx_description
1 polymer ?
#
loop_
_entity_poly.entity_id
_entity_poly.type
_entity_poly.pdbx_seq_one_letter_code
_entity_poly.pdbx_strand_id
1 'polypeptide(L)'
;MRGYRYSTDRRLPERDMLDLSDALALQIHESLGSRVYLLPRTDVAELIRTYVDDLSPEDQHDISWIIWHLFQDAREMEDAG
;
A
#
# COMPACT_ATOMS: atom_id res chain seq x y z
N MET A 1 2.85 21.77 -16.56
CA MET A 1 1.96 20.61 -16.76
C MET A 1 2.81 19.46 -17.31
N ARG A 2 3.23 18.52 -16.46
CA ARG A 2 3.99 17.33 -16.87
C ARG A 2 2.99 16.29 -17.39
N GLY A 3 3.15 15.90 -18.64
CA GLY A 3 2.28 14.94 -19.31
C GLY A 3 2.35 13.57 -18.67
N TYR A 4 1.24 13.13 -18.08
CA TYR A 4 1.01 11.74 -17.74
C TYR A 4 0.79 10.98 -19.04
N ARG A 5 1.78 10.18 -19.42
CA ARG A 5 1.61 9.13 -20.43
C ARG A 5 0.74 8.06 -19.78
N TYR A 6 -0.55 8.05 -20.13
CA TYR A 6 -1.39 6.89 -19.94
C TYR A 6 -0.79 5.75 -20.77
N SER A 7 -0.10 4.82 -20.12
CA SER A 7 0.22 3.54 -20.72
C SER A 7 -1.09 2.85 -21.08
N THR A 8 -1.14 2.27 -22.28
CA THR A 8 -2.32 1.65 -22.89
C THR A 8 -2.82 0.39 -22.17
N ASP A 9 -2.11 -0.05 -21.14
CA ASP A 9 -2.59 -1.04 -20.17
C ASP A 9 -3.30 -0.30 -19.04
N ARG A 10 -4.52 -0.70 -18.69
CA ARG A 10 -5.34 -0.13 -17.59
C ARG A 10 -4.74 -0.36 -16.18
N ARG A 11 -3.41 -0.52 -16.09
CA ARG A 11 -2.66 -0.69 -14.86
C ARG A 11 -2.08 0.64 -14.42
N LEU A 12 -2.04 0.84 -13.11
CA LEU A 12 -1.34 2.00 -12.57
C LEU A 12 0.14 1.97 -12.99
N PRO A 13 0.74 3.12 -13.33
CA PRO A 13 2.19 3.22 -13.42
C PRO A 13 2.80 2.74 -12.10
N GLU A 14 3.86 1.92 -12.17
CA GLU A 14 4.53 1.36 -10.99
C GLU A 14 4.91 2.44 -9.96
N ARG A 15 5.32 3.61 -10.45
CA ARG A 15 5.60 4.77 -9.60
C ARG A 15 4.38 5.28 -8.83
N ASP A 16 3.24 5.42 -9.50
CA ASP A 16 2.03 5.90 -8.86
C ASP A 16 1.50 4.86 -7.86
N MET A 17 1.71 3.56 -8.13
CA MET A 17 1.36 2.47 -7.21
C MET A 17 2.21 2.52 -5.93
N LEU A 18 3.51 2.79 -6.06
CA LEU A 18 4.40 2.98 -4.93
C LEU A 18 4.04 4.22 -4.12
N ASP A 19 3.83 5.36 -4.80
CA ASP A 19 3.43 6.61 -4.13
C ASP A 19 2.09 6.45 -3.37
N LEU A 20 1.13 5.72 -3.96
CA LEU A 20 -0.15 5.40 -3.30
C LEU A 20 0.05 4.45 -2.11
N SER A 21 0.87 3.42 -2.27
CA SER A 21 1.15 2.45 -1.20
C SER A 21 1.82 3.11 0.00
N ASP A 22 2.78 4.01 -0.24
CA ASP A 22 3.49 4.76 0.80
C ASP A 22 2.52 5.67 1.59
N ALA A 23 1.68 6.43 0.87
CA ALA A 23 0.68 7.28 1.49
C ALA A 23 -0.33 6.49 2.34
N LEU A 24 -0.81 5.35 1.83
CA LEU A 24 -1.74 4.47 2.55
C LEU A 24 -1.06 3.81 3.76
N ALA A 25 0.19 3.36 3.63
CA ALA A 25 0.95 2.79 4.73
C ALA A 25 1.11 3.79 5.87
N LEU A 26 1.49 5.03 5.55
CA LEU A 26 1.62 6.11 6.54
C LEU A 26 0.28 6.41 7.22
N GLN A 27 -0.80 6.56 6.45
CA GLN A 27 -2.12 6.84 7.00
C GLN A 27 -2.64 5.72 7.92
N ILE A 28 -2.42 4.46 7.55
CA ILE A 28 -2.79 3.30 8.36
C ILE A 28 -1.93 3.25 9.63
N HIS A 29 -0.63 3.52 9.53
CA HIS A 29 0.28 3.61 10.67
C HIS A 29 -0.10 4.74 11.63
N GLU A 30 -0.45 5.93 11.14
CA GLU A 30 -0.91 7.02 12.00
C GLU A 30 -2.23 6.69 12.72
N SER A 31 -3.12 5.93 12.08
CA SER A 31 -4.42 5.55 12.63
C SER A 31 -4.33 4.43 13.69
N LEU A 32 -3.52 3.40 13.44
CA LEU A 32 -3.46 2.19 14.25
C LEU A 32 -2.16 2.07 15.09
N GLY A 33 -1.16 2.92 14.82
CA GLY A 33 0.16 2.90 15.44
C GLY A 33 0.86 1.56 15.25
N SER A 34 1.58 1.11 16.28
CA SER A 34 2.32 -0.16 16.28
C SER A 34 1.46 -1.42 16.11
N ARG A 35 0.12 -1.30 16.14
CA ARG A 35 -0.77 -2.44 15.88
C ARG A 35 -0.74 -2.89 14.43
N VAL A 36 -0.32 -2.02 13.50
CA VAL A 36 -0.22 -2.37 12.07
C VAL A 36 0.74 -3.52 11.81
N TYR A 37 1.75 -3.69 12.64
CA TYR A 37 2.73 -4.77 12.54
C TYR A 37 2.18 -6.16 12.82
N LEU A 38 1.04 -6.20 13.53
CA LEU A 38 0.34 -7.44 13.86
C LEU A 38 -0.73 -7.79 12.84
N LEU A 39 -1.01 -6.89 11.89
CA LEU A 39 -2.08 -7.11 10.91
C LEU A 39 -1.66 -8.17 9.89
N PRO A 40 -2.51 -9.19 9.65
CA PRO A 40 -2.32 -10.07 8.51
C PRO A 40 -2.58 -9.29 7.22
N ARG A 41 -1.99 -9.76 6.13
CA ARG A 41 -2.16 -9.16 4.80
C ARG A 41 -3.64 -9.00 4.39
N THR A 42 -4.51 -9.93 4.77
CA THR A 42 -5.95 -9.84 4.51
C THR A 42 -6.60 -8.64 5.17
N ASP A 43 -6.20 -8.30 6.40
CA ASP A 43 -6.73 -7.13 7.10
C ASP A 43 -6.21 -5.85 6.47
N VAL A 44 -4.95 -5.83 6.02
CA VAL A 44 -4.40 -4.70 5.23
C VAL A 44 -5.20 -4.52 3.94
N ALA A 45 -5.49 -5.60 3.22
CA ALA A 45 -6.29 -5.56 2.00
C ALA A 45 -7.70 -4.99 2.25
N GLU A 46 -8.37 -5.42 3.33
CA GLU A 46 -9.69 -4.89 3.71
C GLU A 46 -9.63 -3.40 4.10
N LEU A 47 -8.57 -2.97 4.79
CA LEU A 47 -8.37 -1.56 5.19
C LEU A 47 -8.19 -0.64 3.98
N ILE A 48 -7.42 -1.08 2.99
CA ILE A 48 -7.18 -0.28 1.78
C ILE A 48 -8.30 -0.40 0.77
N ARG A 49 -9.18 -1.41 0.88
CA ARG A 49 -10.19 -1.74 -0.13
C ARG A 49 -11.01 -0.54 -0.59
N THR A 50 -11.42 0.32 0.34
CA THR A 50 -12.21 1.53 0.00
C THR A 50 -11.43 2.56 -0.82
N TYR A 51 -10.10 2.55 -0.75
CA TYR A 51 -9.20 3.46 -1.45
C TYR A 51 -8.70 2.92 -2.79
N VAL A 52 -8.85 1.62 -3.03
CA VAL A 52 -8.38 0.93 -4.24
C VAL A 52 -9.48 0.21 -5.01
N ASP A 53 -10.75 0.38 -4.63
CA ASP A 53 -11.90 -0.30 -5.25
C ASP A 53 -12.04 0.04 -6.75
N ASP A 54 -11.58 1.22 -7.16
CA ASP A 54 -11.54 1.67 -8.54
C ASP A 54 -10.38 1.09 -9.36
N LEU A 55 -9.41 0.44 -8.71
CA LEU A 55 -8.25 -0.18 -9.35
C LEU A 55 -8.52 -1.61 -9.80
N SER A 56 -7.68 -2.11 -10.71
CA SER A 56 -7.76 -3.50 -11.16
C SER A 56 -7.48 -4.45 -10.00
N PRO A 57 -8.10 -5.65 -9.96
CA PRO A 57 -7.86 -6.63 -8.88
C PRO A 57 -6.38 -7.02 -8.69
N GLU A 58 -5.60 -6.98 -9.78
CA GLU A 58 -4.15 -7.19 -9.74
C GLU A 58 -3.44 -6.05 -9.01
N ASP A 59 -3.77 -4.80 -9.33
CA ASP A 59 -3.21 -3.63 -8.66
C ASP A 59 -3.61 -3.60 -7.17
N GLN A 60 -4.86 -3.95 -6.85
CA GLN A 60 -5.33 -4.06 -5.46
C GLN A 60 -4.51 -5.10 -4.68
N HIS A 61 -4.23 -6.25 -5.32
CA HIS A 61 -3.41 -7.29 -4.72
C HIS A 61 -1.97 -6.81 -4.50
N ASP A 62 -1.36 -6.18 -5.49
CA ASP A 62 0.03 -5.69 -5.42
C ASP A 62 0.19 -4.60 -4.36
N ILE A 63 -0.73 -3.62 -4.31
CA ILE A 63 -0.73 -2.56 -3.28
C ILE A 63 -0.86 -3.17 -1.88
N SER A 64 -1.77 -4.13 -1.68
CA SER A 64 -1.91 -4.81 -0.38
C SER A 64 -0.62 -5.50 0.05
N TRP A 65 0.14 -6.01 -0.91
CA TRP A 65 1.40 -6.71 -0.69
C TRP A 65 2.52 -5.74 -0.31
N ILE A 66 2.64 -4.63 -1.05
CA ILE A 66 3.63 -3.58 -0.81
C ILE A 66 3.44 -3.00 0.60
N ILE A 67 2.21 -2.60 0.93
CA ILE A 67 1.89 -1.99 2.24
C ILE A 67 2.18 -2.97 3.38
N TRP A 68 1.78 -4.23 3.24
CA TRP A 68 2.07 -5.24 4.25
C TRP A 68 3.58 -5.44 4.44
N HIS A 69 4.34 -5.44 3.35
CA HIS A 69 5.80 -5.58 3.41
C HIS A 69 6.45 -4.38 4.11
N LEU A 70 5.99 -3.15 3.83
CA LEU A 70 6.45 -1.94 4.53
C LEU A 70 6.22 -2.02 6.05
N PHE A 71 5.09 -2.58 6.48
CA PHE A 71 4.84 -2.78 7.91
C PHE A 71 5.77 -3.82 8.54
N GLN A 72 6.09 -4.90 7.84
CA GLN A 72 7.04 -5.89 8.37
C GLN A 72 8.45 -5.32 8.43
N ASP A 73 8.88 -4.58 7.41
CA ASP A 73 10.19 -3.91 7.39
C ASP A 73 10.31 -2.90 8.55
N ALA A 74 9.31 -2.04 8.72
CA ALA A 74 9.27 -1.09 9.84
C ALA A 74 9.30 -1.79 11.21
N ARG A 75 8.59 -2.92 11.35
CA ARG A 75 8.64 -3.75 12.57
C ARG A 75 10.04 -4.29 12.82
N GLU A 76 10.70 -4.84 11.80
CA GLU A 76 12.07 -5.36 11.92
C GLU A 76 13.06 -4.26 12.31
N MET A 77 12.89 -3.04 11.79
CA MET A 77 13.69 -1.87 12.18
C MET A 77 13.47 -1.45 13.64
N GLU A 78 12.24 -1.50 14.14
CA GLU A 78 11.94 -1.20 15.55
C GLU A 78 12.43 -2.30 16.50
N ASP A 79 12.35 -3.58 16.12
CA ASP A 79 12.84 -4.70 16.93
C ASP A 79 14.38 -4.74 16.99
N ALA A 80 15.06 -4.20 15.97
CA ALA A 80 16.51 -4.12 15.88
C ALA A 80 17.15 -2.94 16.64
N GLY A 81 16.36 -2.00 17.18
CA GLY A 81 16.82 -0.78 17.86
C GLY A 81 16.64 -0.79 19.37
#